data_AF-A0A0F2PYB9-F1
#
_entry.id   AF-A0A0F2PYB9-F1
#
_cell.length_a   1.000
_cell.length_b   1.000
_cell.length_c   1.000
_cell.angle_alpha   90.00
_cell.angle_beta   90.00
_cell.angle_gamma   90.00
#
_symmetry.space_group_name_H-M   'P 1'
#
loop_
_entity.id
_entity.type
_entity.pdbx_description
1 polymer ?
#
loop_
_entity_poly.entity_id
_entity_poly.type
_entity_poly.pdbx_seq_one_letter_code
_entity_poly.pdbx_strand_id
1 'polypeptide(L)'
;MDATFFAFVGLIIFLGIIAYVKVPGMITAALDKRADQIRNELEQAKKLREEAQQLLAEYQRKRKEAESEAANILSAAEREAAILREDAKAKTEEYISRRTAMAEMKISQAETDAINEVRASAVNLAMIAAEKLIGSKVDAKVSNDLFKASLGDLKTRLN
;
A
#
# COMPACT_ATOMS: atom_id res chain seq x y z
N MET A 1 -101.78 -50.12 10.38
CA MET A 1 -100.34 -49.84 10.26
C MET A 1 -100.04 -48.64 11.14
N ASP A 2 -99.15 -48.79 12.11
CA ASP A 2 -98.89 -47.80 13.16
C ASP A 2 -97.95 -46.68 12.69
N ALA A 3 -98.04 -45.50 13.33
CA ALA A 3 -97.23 -44.33 13.00
C ALA A 3 -95.71 -44.59 13.07
N THR A 4 -95.29 -45.52 13.94
CA THR A 4 -93.90 -45.97 14.07
C THR A 4 -93.38 -46.67 12.81
N PHE A 5 -94.23 -47.42 12.09
CA PHE A 5 -93.85 -48.07 10.84
C PHE A 5 -93.62 -47.06 9.72
N PHE A 6 -94.52 -46.08 9.56
CA PHE A 6 -94.34 -45.00 8.59
C PHE A 6 -93.12 -44.11 8.93
N ALA A 7 -92.87 -43.85 10.21
CA ALA A 7 -91.67 -43.15 10.66
C ALA A 7 -90.38 -43.93 10.32
N PHE A 8 -90.38 -45.26 10.50
CA PHE A 8 -89.23 -46.11 10.16
C PHE A 8 -88.97 -46.14 8.65
N VAL A 9 -90.01 -46.28 7.82
CA VAL A 9 -89.89 -46.21 6.35
C VAL A 9 -89.37 -44.84 5.92
N GLY A 10 -89.86 -43.75 6.53
CA GLY A 10 -89.36 -42.40 6.29
C GLY A 10 -87.88 -42.23 6.62
N LEU A 11 -87.42 -42.80 7.75
CA LEU A 11 -86.00 -42.79 8.14
C LEU A 11 -85.12 -43.55 7.15
N ILE A 12 -85.56 -44.72 6.68
CA ILE A 12 -84.82 -45.51 5.68
C ILE A 12 -84.72 -44.75 4.35
N ILE A 13 -85.81 -44.13 3.88
CA ILE A 13 -85.79 -43.31 2.66
C ILE A 13 -84.85 -42.10 2.85
N PHE A 14 -84.90 -41.43 4.00
CA PHE A 14 -84.01 -40.31 4.31
C PHE A 14 -82.53 -40.70 4.33
N LEU A 15 -82.18 -41.82 4.99
CA LEU A 15 -80.82 -42.37 4.98
C LEU A 15 -80.40 -42.80 3.58
N GLY A 16 -81.31 -43.38 2.80
CA GLY A 16 -81.10 -43.73 1.39
C GLY A 16 -80.79 -42.50 0.54
N ILE A 17 -81.50 -41.39 0.73
CA ILE A 17 -81.24 -40.11 0.05
C ILE A 17 -79.89 -39.54 0.47
N ILE A 18 -79.55 -39.55 1.77
CA ILE A 18 -78.23 -39.10 2.26
C ILE A 18 -77.08 -39.90 1.65
N ALA A 19 -77.24 -41.23 1.56
CA ALA A 19 -76.28 -42.11 0.94
C ALA A 19 -76.19 -41.88 -0.58
N TYR A 20 -77.33 -41.70 -1.25
CA TYR A 20 -77.40 -41.42 -2.69
C TYR A 20 -76.75 -40.08 -3.06
N VAL A 21 -76.97 -39.05 -2.25
CA VAL A 21 -76.36 -37.70 -2.40
C VAL A 21 -74.89 -37.69 -1.94
N LYS A 22 -74.36 -38.81 -1.43
CA LYS A 22 -72.95 -39.00 -1.03
C LYS A 22 -72.47 -37.98 0.02
N VAL A 23 -73.35 -37.53 0.90
CA VAL A 23 -73.00 -36.58 1.97
C VAL A 23 -71.81 -37.05 2.82
N PRO A 24 -71.70 -38.35 3.23
CA PRO A 24 -70.52 -38.84 3.93
C PRO A 24 -69.22 -38.75 3.12
N GLY A 25 -69.31 -38.93 1.79
CA GLY A 25 -68.18 -38.79 0.87
C GLY A 25 -67.71 -37.33 0.73
N MET A 26 -68.64 -36.37 0.75
CA MET A 26 -68.28 -34.95 0.71
C MET A 26 -67.58 -34.49 1.99
N ILE A 27 -68.02 -34.98 3.16
CA ILE A 27 -67.41 -34.65 4.46
C ILE A 27 -65.99 -35.24 4.54
N THR A 28 -65.82 -36.51 4.17
CA THR A 28 -64.50 -37.17 4.14
C THR A 28 -63.55 -36.47 3.18
N ALA A 29 -63.98 -36.18 1.94
CA ALA A 29 -63.17 -35.43 0.98
C ALA A 29 -62.79 -34.02 1.46
N ALA A 30 -63.68 -33.33 2.18
CA ALA A 30 -63.38 -32.02 2.75
C ALA A 30 -62.36 -32.10 3.89
N LEU A 31 -62.42 -33.15 4.72
CA LEU A 31 -61.44 -33.42 5.78
C LEU A 31 -60.08 -33.80 5.18
N ASP A 32 -60.05 -34.67 4.17
CA ASP A 32 -58.82 -35.05 3.46
C ASP A 32 -58.16 -33.84 2.81
N LYS A 33 -58.95 -32.99 2.12
CA LYS A 33 -58.44 -31.75 1.54
C LYS A 33 -57.82 -30.82 2.59
N ARG A 34 -58.43 -30.69 3.77
CA ARG A 34 -57.85 -29.92 4.88
C ARG A 34 -56.58 -30.56 5.41
N ALA A 35 -56.55 -31.88 5.57
CA ALA A 35 -55.38 -32.61 6.02
C ALA A 35 -54.20 -32.40 5.06
N ASP A 36 -54.44 -32.48 3.75
CA ASP A 36 -53.42 -32.27 2.72
C ASP A 36 -52.95 -30.82 2.66
N GLN A 37 -53.85 -29.84 2.83
CA GLN A 37 -53.46 -28.43 2.96
C GLN A 37 -52.52 -28.22 4.15
N ILE A 38 -52.88 -28.74 5.33
CA ILE A 38 -52.05 -28.62 6.53
C ILE A 38 -50.70 -29.32 6.34
N ARG A 39 -50.67 -30.50 5.74
CA ARG A 39 -49.42 -31.21 5.42
C ARG A 39 -48.53 -30.37 4.50
N ASN A 40 -49.09 -29.83 3.43
CA ASN A 40 -48.35 -28.99 2.48
C ASN A 40 -47.82 -27.72 3.14
N GLU A 41 -48.60 -27.06 3.99
CA GLU A 41 -48.15 -25.88 4.74
C GLU A 41 -47.02 -26.22 5.71
N LEU A 42 -47.12 -27.35 6.43
CA LEU A 42 -46.07 -27.82 7.34
C LEU A 42 -44.77 -28.19 6.59
N GLU A 43 -44.88 -28.81 5.42
CA GLU A 43 -43.72 -29.12 4.58
C GLU A 43 -43.05 -27.85 4.05
N GLN A 44 -43.84 -26.88 3.57
CA GLN A 44 -43.32 -25.59 3.14
C GLN A 44 -42.65 -24.84 4.29
N ALA A 45 -43.25 -24.83 5.49
CA ALA A 45 -42.66 -24.19 6.66
C ALA A 45 -41.34 -24.86 7.07
N LYS A 46 -41.26 -26.20 7.02
CA LYS A 46 -40.01 -26.93 7.27
C LYS A 46 -38.94 -26.58 6.25
N LYS A 47 -39.29 -26.59 4.96
CA LYS A 47 -38.37 -26.25 3.87
C LYS A 47 -37.84 -24.82 4.02
N LEU A 48 -38.72 -23.86 4.30
CA LEU A 48 -38.33 -22.46 4.52
C LEU A 48 -37.40 -22.32 5.74
N ARG A 49 -37.64 -23.09 6.81
CA ARG A 49 -36.78 -23.10 7.98
C ARG A 49 -35.40 -23.66 7.66
N GLU A 50 -35.33 -24.74 6.90
CA GLU A 50 -34.06 -25.34 6.45
C GLU A 50 -33.28 -24.38 5.54
N GLU A 51 -33.94 -23.75 4.57
CA GLU A 51 -33.33 -22.73 3.72
C GLU A 51 -32.80 -21.54 4.53
N ALA A 52 -33.58 -21.05 5.50
CA ALA A 52 -33.14 -19.97 6.39
C ALA A 52 -31.92 -20.37 7.25
N GLN A 53 -31.89 -21.60 7.74
CA GLN A 53 -30.74 -22.13 8.50
C GLN A 53 -29.49 -22.27 7.63
N GLN A 54 -29.64 -22.78 6.40
CA GLN A 54 -28.54 -22.89 5.44
C GLN A 54 -28.00 -21.51 5.07
N LEU A 55 -28.88 -20.55 4.80
CA LEU A 55 -28.52 -19.18 4.47
C LEU A 55 -27.77 -18.52 5.65
N LEU A 56 -28.27 -18.69 6.88
CA LEU A 56 -27.60 -18.17 8.07
C LEU A 56 -26.19 -18.75 8.23
N ALA A 57 -26.02 -20.06 8.04
CA ALA A 57 -24.72 -20.72 8.10
C ALA A 57 -23.77 -20.20 7.00
N GLU A 58 -24.28 -19.98 5.80
CA GLU A 58 -23.50 -19.39 4.70
C GLU A 58 -23.05 -17.97 5.03
N TYR A 59 -23.93 -17.11 5.55
CA TYR A 59 -23.57 -15.76 5.97
C TYR A 59 -22.55 -15.75 7.10
N GLN A 60 -22.70 -16.64 8.09
CA GLN A 60 -21.72 -16.76 9.17
C GLN A 60 -20.35 -17.19 8.63
N ARG A 61 -20.30 -18.14 7.69
CA ARG A 61 -19.06 -18.55 7.04
C ARG A 61 -18.43 -17.40 6.26
N LYS A 62 -19.22 -16.72 5.41
CA LYS A 62 -18.78 -15.54 4.63
C LYS A 62 -18.27 -14.42 5.52
N ARG A 63 -18.93 -14.16 6.66
CA ARG A 63 -18.49 -13.14 7.61
C ARG A 63 -17.14 -13.50 8.22
N LYS A 64 -16.96 -14.75 8.67
CA LYS A 64 -15.70 -15.23 9.22
C LYS A 64 -14.56 -15.20 8.20
N GLU A 65 -14.86 -15.56 6.96
CA GLU A 65 -13.92 -15.50 5.84
C GLU A 65 -13.49 -14.05 5.55
N ALA A 66 -14.45 -13.12 5.47
CA ALA A 66 -14.17 -11.70 5.29
C ALA A 66 -13.38 -11.09 6.46
N GLU A 67 -13.69 -11.46 7.71
CA GLU A 67 -12.91 -11.05 8.89
C GLU A 67 -11.46 -11.57 8.81
N SER A 68 -11.26 -12.83 8.40
CA SER A 68 -9.93 -13.41 8.23
C SER A 68 -9.17 -12.74 7.08
N GLU A 69 -9.83 -12.46 5.97
CA GLU A 69 -9.23 -11.79 4.82
C GLU A 69 -8.83 -10.34 5.17
N ALA A 70 -9.69 -9.61 5.88
CA ALA A 70 -9.38 -8.27 6.38
C ALA A 70 -8.16 -8.29 7.32
N ALA A 71 -8.08 -9.27 8.23
CA ALA A 71 -6.91 -9.42 9.11
C ALA A 71 -5.63 -9.73 8.32
N ASN A 72 -5.72 -10.57 7.28
CA ASN A 72 -4.59 -10.86 6.40
C ASN A 72 -4.13 -9.63 5.62
N ILE A 73 -5.07 -8.84 5.08
CA ILE A 73 -4.78 -7.58 4.38
C ILE A 73 -4.06 -6.61 5.33
N LEU A 74 -4.56 -6.45 6.55
CA LEU A 74 -3.94 -5.56 7.53
C LEU A 74 -2.52 -6.01 7.88
N SER A 75 -2.32 -7.30 8.15
CA SER A 75 -0.99 -7.84 8.46
C SER A 75 -0.01 -7.70 7.28
N ALA A 76 -0.48 -7.90 6.05
CA ALA A 76 0.33 -7.70 4.86
C ALA A 76 0.73 -6.22 4.69
N ALA A 77 -0.23 -5.30 4.86
CA ALA A 77 0.02 -3.86 4.79
C ALA A 77 1.00 -3.38 5.86
N GLU A 78 0.89 -3.88 7.10
CA GLU A 78 1.83 -3.55 8.18
C GLU A 78 3.25 -4.03 7.87
N ARG A 79 3.39 -5.24 7.31
CA ARG A 79 4.68 -5.80 6.90
C ARG A 79 5.30 -4.99 5.76
N GLU A 80 4.50 -4.66 4.75
CA GLU A 80 4.95 -3.84 3.62
C GLU A 80 5.35 -2.44 4.08
N ALA A 81 4.57 -1.81 4.97
CA ALA A 81 4.92 -0.53 5.57
C ALA A 81 6.21 -0.59 6.40
N ALA A 82 6.47 -1.70 7.11
CA ALA A 82 7.72 -1.90 7.84
C ALA A 82 8.92 -1.98 6.88
N ILE A 83 8.82 -2.80 5.83
CA ILE A 83 9.86 -2.94 4.80
C ILE A 83 10.13 -1.60 4.11
N LEU A 84 9.07 -0.88 3.72
CA LEU A 84 9.22 0.42 3.06
C LEU A 84 9.88 1.45 3.98
N ARG A 85 9.57 1.45 5.27
CA ARG A 85 10.22 2.33 6.25
C ARG A 85 11.70 2.01 6.43
N GLU A 86 12.06 0.73 6.44
CA GLU A 86 13.44 0.28 6.54
C GLU A 86 14.24 0.66 5.29
N ASP A 87 13.71 0.38 4.09
CA ASP A 87 14.32 0.76 2.81
C ASP A 87 14.47 2.28 2.69
N ALA A 88 13.44 3.05 3.08
CA ALA A 88 13.49 4.51 3.07
C ALA A 88 14.57 5.05 4.03
N LYS A 89 14.71 4.45 5.23
CA LYS A 89 15.79 4.81 6.17
C LYS A 89 17.16 4.52 5.56
N ALA A 90 17.38 3.31 5.05
CA ALA A 90 18.65 2.92 4.45
C ALA A 90 19.04 3.85 3.29
N LYS A 91 18.10 4.15 2.38
CA LYS A 91 18.32 5.09 1.28
C LYS A 91 18.60 6.52 1.76
N THR A 92 17.94 6.95 2.83
CA THR A 92 18.18 8.29 3.41
C THR A 92 19.56 8.37 4.04
N GLU A 93 19.99 7.34 4.78
CA GLU A 93 21.34 7.27 5.35
C GLU A 93 22.41 7.25 4.25
N GLU A 94 22.23 6.46 3.20
CA GLU A 94 23.12 6.45 2.04
C GLU A 94 23.18 7.83 1.37
N TYR A 95 22.02 8.46 1.16
CA TYR A 95 21.93 9.80 0.58
C TYR A 95 22.68 10.84 1.43
N ILE A 96 22.49 10.82 2.75
CA ILE A 96 23.17 11.71 3.69
C ILE A 96 24.68 11.46 3.63
N SER A 97 25.12 10.20 3.73
CA SER A 97 26.54 9.83 3.67
C SER A 97 27.19 10.36 2.39
N ARG A 98 26.56 10.14 1.24
CA ARG A 98 27.06 10.65 -0.06
C ARG A 98 27.08 12.17 -0.11
N ARG A 99 26.06 12.83 0.45
CA ARG A 99 26.00 14.30 0.52
C ARG A 99 27.11 14.87 1.40
N THR A 100 27.38 14.25 2.54
CA THR A 100 28.45 14.63 3.46
C THR A 100 29.81 14.48 2.78
N ALA A 101 30.08 13.33 2.17
CA ALA A 101 31.34 13.10 1.44
C ALA A 101 31.56 14.12 0.31
N MET A 102 30.51 14.47 -0.45
CA MET A 102 30.59 15.52 -1.47
C MET A 102 30.84 16.92 -0.87
N ALA A 103 30.27 17.21 0.31
CA ALA A 103 30.50 18.48 0.99
C ALA A 103 31.94 18.57 1.51
N GLU A 104 32.44 17.50 2.13
CA GLU A 104 33.83 17.40 2.59
C GLU A 104 34.83 17.54 1.44
N MET A 105 34.57 16.88 0.30
CA MET A 105 35.40 17.01 -0.89
C MET A 105 35.41 18.46 -1.42
N LYS A 106 34.27 19.15 -1.42
CA LYS A 106 34.19 20.57 -1.80
C LYS A 106 34.93 21.48 -0.83
N ILE A 107 34.85 21.20 0.48
CA ILE A 107 35.58 21.95 1.51
C ILE A 107 37.09 21.79 1.29
N SER A 108 37.57 20.55 1.12
CA SER A 108 38.99 20.28 0.89
C SER A 108 39.51 20.93 -0.40
N GLN A 109 38.70 20.93 -1.47
CA GLN A 109 39.02 21.65 -2.70
C GLN A 109 39.13 23.16 -2.45
N ALA A 110 38.13 23.75 -1.78
CA ALA A 110 38.13 25.18 -1.47
C ALA A 110 39.30 25.60 -0.56
N GLU A 111 39.69 24.76 0.41
CA GLU A 111 40.88 24.97 1.23
C GLU A 111 42.16 25.00 0.39
N THR A 112 42.29 24.04 -0.53
CA THR A 112 43.45 23.97 -1.44
C THR A 112 43.52 25.20 -2.34
N ASP A 113 42.38 25.62 -2.89
CA ASP A 113 42.28 26.79 -3.75
C ASP A 113 42.63 28.08 -2.97
N ALA A 114 42.12 28.23 -1.74
CA ALA A 114 42.44 29.37 -0.88
C ALA A 114 43.93 29.42 -0.51
N ILE A 115 44.57 28.28 -0.20
CA ILE A 115 46.00 28.21 0.06
C ILE A 115 46.80 28.65 -1.18
N ASN A 116 46.40 28.19 -2.36
CA ASN A 116 47.04 28.56 -3.62
C ASN A 116 46.87 30.06 -3.92
N GLU A 117 45.70 30.63 -3.66
CA GLU A 117 45.43 32.06 -3.82
C GLU A 117 46.29 32.93 -2.90
N VAL A 118 46.43 32.54 -1.63
CA VAL A 118 47.31 33.22 -0.66
C VAL A 118 48.77 33.14 -1.11
N ARG A 119 49.23 31.97 -1.58
CA ARG A 119 50.59 31.81 -2.11
C ARG A 119 50.82 32.67 -3.34
N ALA A 120 49.90 32.68 -4.29
CA ALA A 120 49.98 33.51 -5.48
C ALA A 120 50.05 35.01 -5.14
N SER A 121 49.23 35.45 -4.18
CA SER A 121 49.24 36.83 -3.68
C SER A 121 50.57 37.19 -3.00
N ALA A 122 51.13 36.29 -2.20
CA ALA A 122 52.44 36.49 -1.57
C ALA A 122 53.58 36.56 -2.59
N VAL A 123 53.58 35.69 -3.61
CA VAL A 123 54.56 35.73 -4.72
C VAL A 123 54.44 37.05 -5.48
N ASN A 124 53.23 37.50 -5.79
CA ASN A 124 53.01 38.77 -6.46
C ASN A 124 53.55 39.95 -5.65
N LEU A 125 53.27 39.98 -4.33
CA LEU A 125 53.80 41.03 -3.45
C LEU A 125 55.34 41.00 -3.37
N ALA A 126 55.94 39.80 -3.31
CA ALA A 126 57.38 39.64 -3.33
C ALA A 126 58.00 40.12 -4.66
N MET A 127 57.37 39.84 -5.81
CA MET A 127 57.80 40.35 -7.11
C MET A 127 57.74 41.88 -7.16
N ILE A 128 56.65 42.49 -6.72
CA ILE A 128 56.50 43.96 -6.66
C ILE A 128 57.57 44.59 -5.76
N ALA A 129 57.83 43.97 -4.60
CA ALA A 129 58.88 44.43 -3.68
C ALA A 129 60.29 44.29 -4.31
N ALA A 130 60.57 43.17 -4.99
CA ALA A 130 61.81 42.94 -5.69
C ALA A 130 62.01 43.94 -6.85
N GLU A 131 60.98 44.20 -7.65
CA GLU A 131 60.98 45.20 -8.72
C GLU A 131 61.31 46.59 -8.18
N LYS A 132 60.66 47.00 -7.08
CA LYS A 132 60.92 48.29 -6.43
C LYS A 132 62.34 48.38 -5.84
N LEU A 133 62.85 47.29 -5.27
CA LEU A 133 64.21 47.23 -4.72
C LEU A 133 65.27 47.29 -5.84
N ILE A 134 65.07 46.56 -6.93
CA ILE A 134 65.94 46.61 -8.11
C ILE A 134 65.89 48.02 -8.72
N GLY A 135 64.70 48.57 -8.95
CA GLY A 135 64.54 49.92 -9.49
C GLY A 135 65.20 51.02 -8.64
N SER A 136 65.29 50.84 -7.32
CA SER A 136 65.99 51.79 -6.44
C SER A 136 67.50 51.55 -6.31
N LYS A 137 68.00 50.36 -6.64
CA LYS A 137 69.44 50.00 -6.57
C LYS A 137 70.16 49.96 -7.92
N VAL A 138 69.44 50.03 -9.04
CA VAL A 138 70.05 50.03 -10.38
C VAL A 138 70.69 51.41 -10.62
N ASP A 139 72.00 51.45 -10.49
CA ASP A 139 72.86 52.53 -10.99
C ASP A 139 73.53 52.11 -12.32
N ALA A 140 74.23 53.04 -12.98
CA ALA A 140 74.90 52.78 -14.25
C ALA A 140 75.99 51.68 -14.17
N LYS A 141 76.51 51.41 -12.97
CA LYS A 141 77.55 50.39 -12.73
C LYS A 141 76.94 49.00 -12.59
N VAL A 142 75.88 48.87 -11.79
CA VAL A 142 75.11 47.64 -11.60
C VAL A 142 74.49 47.17 -12.93
N SER A 143 73.95 48.07 -13.75
CA SER A 143 73.45 47.73 -15.09
C SER A 143 74.53 47.17 -16.02
N ASN A 144 75.75 47.74 -16.00
CA ASN A 144 76.86 47.27 -16.82
C ASN A 144 77.36 45.89 -16.35
N ASP A 145 77.39 45.64 -15.04
CA ASP A 145 77.79 44.35 -14.48
C ASP A 145 76.73 43.26 -14.78
N LEU A 146 75.43 43.57 -14.67
CA LEU A 146 74.35 42.67 -15.06
C LEU A 146 74.37 42.35 -16.57
N PHE A 147 74.68 43.33 -17.41
CA PHE A 147 74.84 43.12 -18.86
C PHE A 147 76.00 42.17 -19.17
N LYS A 148 77.17 42.37 -18.55
CA LYS A 148 78.32 41.47 -18.70
C LYS A 148 78.03 40.06 -18.19
N ALA A 149 77.34 39.92 -17.06
CA ALA A 149 76.91 38.63 -16.52
C ALA A 149 75.95 37.90 -17.47
N SER A 150 74.99 38.62 -18.06
CA SER A 150 74.02 38.06 -19.02
C SER A 150 74.70 37.61 -20.32
N LEU A 151 75.72 38.36 -20.78
CA LEU A 151 76.54 37.97 -21.92
C LEU A 151 77.39 36.72 -21.63
N GLY A 152 77.86 36.58 -20.39
CA GLY A 152 78.54 35.39 -19.89
C GLY A 152 77.63 34.17 -19.91
N ASP A 153 76.41 34.30 -19.36
CA ASP A 153 75.45 33.20 -19.23
C ASP A 153 74.94 32.69 -20.59
N LEU A 154 74.75 33.60 -21.56
CA LEU A 154 74.47 33.24 -22.96
C LEU A 154 75.61 32.44 -23.59
N LYS A 155 76.86 32.80 -23.31
CA LYS A 155 78.04 32.08 -23.82
C LYS A 155 78.18 30.69 -23.21
N THR A 156 77.73 30.48 -21.97
CA THR A 156 77.71 29.15 -21.32
C THR A 156 76.58 28.26 -21.80
N ARG A 157 75.45 28.83 -22.27
CA ARG A 157 74.33 28.07 -22.84
C ARG A 157 74.47 27.78 -24.34
N LEU A 158 75.38 28.46 -25.03
CA LEU A 158 75.67 28.31 -26.46
C LEU A 158 76.94 27.49 -26.77
N ASN A 159 77.66 27.03 -25.75
CA ASN A 159 78.68 25.97 -25.83
C ASN A 159 78.11 24.66 -25.28
#